data_AF-A0A897NNC2-F1
#
_entry.id   AF-A0A897NNC2-F1
#
_cell.length_a   1.000
_cell.length_b   1.000
_cell.length_c   1.000
_cell.angle_alpha   90.00
_cell.angle_beta   90.00
_cell.angle_gamma   90.00
#
_symmetry.space_group_name_H-M   'P 1'
#
loop_
_entity.id
_entity.type
_entity.pdbx_description
1 polymer ?
#
loop_
_entity_poly.entity_id
_entity_poly.type
_entity_poly.pdbx_seq_one_letter_code
_entity_poly.pdbx_strand_id
1 'polypeptide(L)'
;MRRRRLLSALAGATVGLTGCLTSNENSTTSSKTPVGTQSTTPTQTDSPTETTTAEESDAVVPDDVSKPEQRDPNLDGPAMETRFKSASPPPLPDEERTVWYHEANSETPTFIKPSTEQVGLPATIDFTFYNLSETTVSGAGGSWSVYKLVDGTWYIVSGIWYPFAMNLPPSQRTDWSWSWSLDLSRGWADDSEDDPESPFVPRLGGGRYAFTGDWVDGINHGALFDIDAPPIELTPDDDVQVSHEGETVTVTMPEWTDDKHPEPETLTVEPIDRADERVIREQAATTRGFRNTLPFFEDGIKRVILRTDKHGVESVVGYENDDKRRRFRYLERAYRATIDRRD
;
A
#
# COMPACT_ATOMS: atom_id res chain seq x y z
N MET A 1 -26.54 30.41 49.23
CA MET A 1 -26.45 29.44 50.34
C MET A 1 -26.79 28.03 49.86
N ARG A 2 -25.78 27.18 49.61
CA ARG A 2 -25.71 25.78 50.05
C ARG A 2 -24.44 25.17 49.46
N ARG A 3 -23.55 24.81 50.40
CA ARG A 3 -22.29 24.13 50.21
C ARG A 3 -22.58 22.64 50.04
N ARG A 4 -21.81 21.92 49.22
CA ARG A 4 -21.28 20.59 49.55
C ARG A 4 -19.90 20.43 48.92
N ARG A 5 -18.92 20.19 49.79
CA ARG A 5 -17.55 19.72 49.56
C ARG A 5 -17.54 18.21 49.83
N LEU A 6 -16.60 17.45 49.25
CA LEU A 6 -15.80 16.36 49.87
C LEU A 6 -14.99 15.67 48.74
N LEU A 7 -13.64 15.80 48.68
CA LEU A 7 -12.56 14.92 49.21
C LEU A 7 -12.45 13.59 48.41
N SER A 8 -11.33 12.94 48.08
CA SER A 8 -9.86 13.03 48.33
C SER A 8 -9.17 11.93 47.50
N ALA A 9 -8.03 12.19 46.84
CA ALA A 9 -6.65 11.74 47.16
C ALA A 9 -6.36 10.21 47.21
N LEU A 10 -5.40 9.73 46.40
CA LEU A 10 -4.25 8.83 46.70
C LEU A 10 -3.38 8.70 45.41
N ALA A 11 -2.10 9.07 45.40
CA ALA A 11 -0.89 8.21 45.56
C ALA A 11 -0.90 6.97 44.64
N GLY A 12 0.04 6.68 43.75
CA GLY A 12 1.46 7.00 43.64
C GLY A 12 2.19 5.68 43.37
N ALA A 13 2.85 5.51 42.21
CA ALA A 13 3.87 4.47 41.98
C ALA A 13 4.55 4.69 40.62
N THR A 14 5.71 5.33 40.66
CA THR A 14 6.76 5.19 39.64
C THR A 14 7.39 3.80 39.76
N VAL A 15 7.31 2.99 38.71
CA VAL A 15 8.22 1.88 38.47
C VAL A 15 8.68 1.99 37.02
N GLY A 16 9.97 2.27 36.85
CA GLY A 16 10.63 2.13 35.56
C GLY A 16 10.85 0.65 35.27
N LEU A 17 10.41 0.21 34.10
CA LEU A 17 10.85 -1.05 33.49
C LEU A 17 11.25 -0.76 32.05
N THR A 18 12.54 -0.91 31.83
CA THR A 18 13.23 -1.06 30.55
C THR A 18 12.74 -2.31 29.81
N GLY A 19 12.57 -2.22 28.49
CA GLY A 19 12.91 -3.31 27.58
C GLY A 19 11.77 -4.00 26.82
N CYS A 20 11.79 -3.76 25.50
CA CYS A 20 11.62 -4.73 24.40
C CYS A 20 10.28 -5.49 24.23
N LEU A 21 9.54 -5.03 23.21
CA LEU A 21 9.12 -5.78 22.01
C LEU A 21 8.47 -7.17 22.15
N THR A 22 7.32 -7.26 21.46
CA THR A 22 6.75 -8.40 20.72
C THR A 22 5.91 -9.46 21.44
N SER A 23 4.84 -9.78 20.72
CA SER A 23 4.11 -11.05 20.63
C SER A 23 2.89 -11.27 21.53
N ASN A 24 1.79 -10.91 20.87
CA ASN A 24 0.43 -11.44 20.94
C ASN A 24 0.39 -12.98 21.04
N GLU A 25 -0.11 -13.54 22.15
CA GLU A 25 -0.67 -14.89 22.18
C GLU A 25 -2.08 -14.85 22.77
N ASN A 26 -3.04 -14.99 21.86
CA ASN A 26 -4.46 -15.15 22.13
C ASN A 26 -4.73 -16.64 22.39
N SER A 27 -4.86 -17.06 23.65
CA SER A 27 -5.31 -18.41 24.00
C SER A 27 -6.82 -18.45 24.20
N THR A 28 -7.57 -18.64 23.12
CA THR A 28 -9.00 -18.95 23.15
C THR A 28 -9.21 -20.39 23.63
N THR A 29 -9.84 -20.54 24.78
CA THR A 29 -10.39 -21.83 25.23
C THR A 29 -11.83 -21.93 24.74
N SER A 30 -12.14 -22.86 23.82
CA SER A 30 -13.48 -23.45 23.69
C SER A 30 -13.43 -24.78 22.97
N SER A 31 -13.85 -25.79 23.72
CA SER A 31 -13.90 -27.23 23.45
C SER A 31 -14.99 -27.59 22.43
N LYS A 32 -14.73 -28.54 21.53
CA LYS A 32 -15.73 -29.50 20.99
C LYS A 32 -15.07 -30.85 20.64
N THR A 33 -15.67 -31.90 21.19
CA THR A 33 -15.32 -33.34 21.19
C THR A 33 -15.83 -34.03 19.89
N PRO A 34 -15.30 -35.23 19.51
CA PRO A 34 -15.21 -35.69 18.12
C PRO A 34 -16.28 -36.71 17.71
N VAL A 35 -16.39 -36.94 16.40
CA VAL A 35 -17.03 -38.13 15.82
C VAL A 35 -16.06 -38.75 14.83
N GLY A 36 -15.63 -39.98 15.10
CA GLY A 36 -14.81 -40.78 14.21
C GLY A 36 -15.64 -41.74 13.37
N THR A 37 -15.11 -42.22 12.25
CA THR A 37 -15.45 -43.54 11.68
C THR A 37 -14.31 -44.06 10.78
N GLN A 38 -13.61 -45.05 11.34
CA GLN A 38 -13.14 -46.33 10.78
C GLN A 38 -12.63 -46.47 9.34
N SER A 39 -11.40 -46.98 9.31
CA SER A 39 -10.67 -47.64 8.23
C SER A 39 -11.18 -49.07 7.98
N THR A 40 -11.36 -49.46 6.71
CA THR A 40 -11.41 -50.87 6.28
C THR A 40 -10.67 -51.07 4.95
N THR A 41 -9.63 -51.90 5.01
CA THR A 41 -8.94 -52.55 3.89
C THR A 41 -9.79 -53.72 3.36
N PRO A 42 -9.66 -54.08 2.07
CA PRO A 42 -9.55 -55.51 1.77
C PRO A 42 -8.46 -55.87 0.73
N THR A 43 -7.53 -56.69 1.19
CA THR A 43 -7.05 -58.00 0.71
C THR A 43 -7.02 -58.37 -0.79
N GLN A 44 -5.85 -58.85 -1.19
CA GLN A 44 -5.47 -59.57 -2.43
C GLN A 44 -6.18 -60.92 -2.61
N THR A 45 -6.33 -61.35 -3.87
CA THR A 45 -6.51 -62.76 -4.27
C THR A 45 -5.71 -63.05 -5.56
N ASP A 46 -5.00 -64.18 -5.56
CA ASP A 46 -4.07 -64.70 -6.56
C ASP A 46 -4.70 -65.32 -7.84
N SER A 47 -4.00 -65.14 -8.98
CA SER A 47 -3.59 -66.08 -10.09
C SER A 47 -4.59 -67.05 -10.79
N PRO A 48 -4.32 -67.67 -11.99
CA PRO A 48 -3.10 -67.69 -12.84
C PRO A 48 -3.27 -67.54 -14.39
N THR A 49 -2.12 -67.31 -15.05
CA THR A 49 -1.60 -67.81 -16.36
C THR A 49 -2.51 -68.09 -17.57
N GLU A 50 -2.22 -67.42 -18.70
CA GLU A 50 -2.10 -68.09 -20.00
C GLU A 50 -1.09 -67.40 -20.95
N THR A 51 -0.29 -68.24 -21.61
CA THR A 51 0.83 -67.96 -22.52
C THR A 51 0.32 -67.65 -23.93
N THR A 52 0.88 -66.66 -24.63
CA THR A 52 0.98 -66.67 -26.11
C THR A 52 2.13 -65.76 -26.59
N THR A 53 3.15 -66.45 -27.13
CA THR A 53 3.93 -66.20 -28.35
C THR A 53 4.36 -64.79 -28.74
N ALA A 54 5.69 -64.66 -28.87
CA ALA A 54 6.44 -63.55 -29.41
C ALA A 54 6.08 -63.19 -30.86
N GLU A 55 6.06 -61.88 -31.14
CA GLU A 55 6.53 -61.35 -32.42
C GLU A 55 7.46 -60.15 -32.17
N GLU A 56 8.52 -60.21 -32.95
CA GLU A 56 9.68 -59.35 -33.08
C GLU A 56 9.28 -57.98 -33.64
N SER A 57 9.63 -56.89 -32.95
CA SER A 57 9.72 -55.58 -33.59
C SER A 57 10.78 -54.71 -32.93
N ASP A 58 11.69 -54.23 -33.77
CA ASP A 58 12.89 -53.46 -33.50
C ASP A 58 12.80 -52.39 -32.41
N ALA A 59 13.91 -52.26 -31.70
CA ALA A 59 14.25 -51.13 -30.88
C ALA A 59 14.30 -49.85 -31.73
N VAL A 60 13.42 -48.89 -31.43
CA VAL A 60 13.63 -47.48 -31.73
C VAL A 60 13.75 -46.76 -30.40
N VAL A 61 14.99 -46.37 -30.09
CA VAL A 61 15.31 -45.33 -29.11
C VAL A 61 14.54 -44.07 -29.51
N PRO A 62 13.65 -43.50 -28.69
CA PRO A 62 13.15 -42.17 -28.98
C PRO A 62 14.30 -41.20 -28.68
N ASP A 63 14.88 -40.69 -29.77
CA ASP A 63 15.77 -39.55 -29.76
C ASP A 63 15.16 -38.43 -28.92
N ASP A 64 15.95 -38.02 -27.94
CA ASP A 64 16.00 -36.71 -27.35
C ASP A 64 15.99 -35.65 -28.47
N VAL A 65 14.78 -35.24 -28.85
CA VAL A 65 14.57 -33.97 -29.54
C VAL A 65 14.13 -32.98 -28.48
N SER A 66 15.14 -32.46 -27.79
CA SER A 66 15.14 -31.14 -27.20
C SER A 66 14.38 -30.17 -28.09
N LYS A 67 13.10 -29.94 -27.76
CA LYS A 67 12.31 -28.84 -28.31
C LYS A 67 13.09 -27.58 -27.96
N PRO A 68 13.41 -26.69 -28.91
CA PRO A 68 14.10 -25.46 -28.56
C PRO A 68 13.21 -24.71 -27.58
N GLU A 69 13.71 -24.55 -26.36
CA GLU A 69 13.23 -23.61 -25.37
C GLU A 69 13.10 -22.27 -26.13
N GLN A 70 11.87 -21.86 -26.40
CA GLN A 70 11.60 -20.57 -27.03
C GLN A 70 12.00 -19.52 -26.00
N ARG A 71 13.28 -19.14 -26.06
CA ARG A 71 13.78 -17.93 -25.45
C ARG A 71 12.91 -16.80 -25.96
N ASP A 72 12.23 -16.07 -25.08
CA ASP A 72 11.55 -14.84 -25.47
C ASP A 72 12.61 -13.94 -26.14
N PRO A 73 12.48 -13.61 -27.44
CA PRO A 73 13.48 -12.82 -28.16
C PRO A 73 13.66 -11.41 -27.58
N ASN A 74 12.82 -11.03 -26.61
CA ASN A 74 12.95 -9.79 -25.85
C ASN A 74 13.91 -9.89 -24.64
N LEU A 75 14.34 -11.10 -24.25
CA LEU A 75 15.23 -11.32 -23.10
C LEU A 75 16.73 -11.23 -23.45
N ASP A 76 17.10 -11.28 -24.74
CA ASP A 76 18.45 -10.94 -25.22
C ASP A 76 18.65 -9.42 -25.40
N GLY A 77 17.66 -8.63 -24.98
CA GLY A 77 17.76 -7.24 -24.56
C GLY A 77 17.97 -6.22 -25.68
N PRO A 78 16.91 -5.56 -26.22
CA PRO A 78 17.10 -4.17 -26.62
C PRO A 78 17.65 -3.42 -25.41
N ALA A 79 18.64 -2.54 -25.60
CA ALA A 79 19.02 -1.57 -24.57
C ALA A 79 17.72 -1.01 -23.98
N MET A 80 17.43 -1.32 -22.70
CA MET A 80 16.09 -1.18 -22.14
C MET A 80 15.56 0.20 -22.52
N GLU A 81 14.51 0.22 -23.35
CA GLU A 81 14.00 1.46 -23.91
C GLU A 81 13.26 2.20 -22.79
N THR A 82 14.03 2.95 -22.01
CA THR A 82 13.52 3.84 -20.97
C THR A 82 13.61 5.28 -21.46
N ARG A 83 12.65 6.10 -21.07
CA ARG A 83 12.66 7.55 -21.21
C ARG A 83 13.46 8.25 -20.11
N PHE A 84 13.83 7.53 -19.06
CA PHE A 84 14.50 8.07 -17.87
C PHE A 84 16.01 7.80 -17.86
N LYS A 85 16.66 7.62 -19.03
CA LYS A 85 18.11 7.29 -19.16
C LYS A 85 19.08 8.22 -18.41
N SER A 86 18.66 9.44 -18.13
CA SER A 86 19.48 10.44 -17.42
C SER A 86 18.84 10.89 -16.11
N ALA A 87 17.79 10.19 -15.64
CA ALA A 87 17.23 10.44 -14.34
C ALA A 87 18.21 9.96 -13.27
N SER A 88 18.27 10.70 -12.17
CA SER A 88 18.93 10.29 -10.94
C SER A 88 17.99 10.70 -9.81
N PRO A 89 16.95 9.87 -9.53
CA PRO A 89 15.97 10.21 -8.52
C PRO A 89 16.65 10.29 -7.14
N PRO A 90 16.13 11.14 -6.23
CA PRO A 90 16.60 11.14 -4.84
C PRO A 90 16.31 9.77 -4.19
N PRO A 91 17.01 9.42 -3.10
CA PRO A 91 16.74 8.18 -2.38
C PRO A 91 15.30 8.15 -1.88
N LEU A 92 14.70 6.96 -1.88
CA LEU A 92 13.40 6.73 -1.26
C LEU A 92 13.52 6.81 0.28
N PRO A 93 12.46 7.25 0.98
CA PRO A 93 12.48 7.32 2.44
C PRO A 93 12.61 5.92 3.04
N ASP A 94 13.40 5.78 4.11
CA ASP A 94 13.60 4.53 4.86
C ASP A 94 14.16 3.35 4.06
N GLU A 95 14.66 3.61 2.84
CA GLU A 95 15.23 2.59 1.95
C GLU A 95 16.75 2.73 1.80
N GLU A 96 17.47 1.65 2.10
CA GLU A 96 18.94 1.64 2.01
C GLU A 96 19.43 1.59 0.56
N ARG A 97 18.69 0.89 -0.32
CA ARG A 97 19.08 0.70 -1.72
C ARG A 97 17.89 0.41 -2.63
N THR A 98 17.85 1.07 -3.78
CA THR A 98 16.88 0.81 -4.84
C THR A 98 17.58 0.49 -6.15
N VAL A 99 17.18 -0.61 -6.81
CA VAL A 99 17.56 -0.92 -8.18
C VAL A 99 16.49 -0.35 -9.11
N TRP A 100 16.86 0.68 -9.88
CA TRP A 100 15.93 1.34 -10.79
C TRP A 100 15.93 0.71 -12.18
N TYR A 101 14.74 0.53 -12.75
CA TYR A 101 14.57 0.04 -14.13
C TYR A 101 15.39 0.81 -15.16
N HIS A 102 15.42 2.14 -15.05
CA HIS A 102 16.09 2.99 -16.03
C HIS A 102 17.63 2.93 -15.97
N GLU A 103 18.17 2.31 -14.92
CA GLU A 103 19.59 2.00 -14.76
C GLU A 103 19.90 0.55 -15.12
N ALA A 104 18.88 -0.30 -15.28
CA ALA A 104 19.02 -1.70 -15.59
C ALA A 104 19.50 -1.94 -17.03
N ASN A 105 20.29 -2.99 -17.18
CA ASN A 105 20.87 -3.43 -18.45
C ASN A 105 20.85 -4.97 -18.54
N SER A 106 21.43 -5.53 -19.60
CA SER A 106 21.46 -6.98 -19.83
C SER A 106 22.17 -7.79 -18.73
N GLU A 107 23.00 -7.15 -17.91
CA GLU A 107 23.71 -7.78 -16.80
C GLU A 107 23.00 -7.57 -15.45
N THR A 108 21.89 -6.82 -15.42
CA THR A 108 21.15 -6.55 -14.18
C THR A 108 20.33 -7.78 -13.79
N PRO A 109 20.63 -8.43 -12.64
CA PRO A 109 20.07 -9.73 -12.32
C PRO A 109 18.59 -9.67 -11.95
N THR A 110 18.12 -8.57 -11.38
CA THR A 110 16.73 -8.38 -10.98
C THR A 110 16.30 -6.94 -11.18
N PHE A 111 15.10 -6.73 -11.71
CA PHE A 111 14.50 -5.42 -11.90
C PHE A 111 12.99 -5.53 -12.05
N ILE A 112 12.29 -4.41 -11.79
CA ILE A 112 10.87 -4.26 -12.13
C ILE A 112 10.79 -3.44 -13.41
N LYS A 113 10.05 -3.92 -14.40
CA LYS A 113 9.78 -3.19 -15.64
C LYS A 113 8.31 -2.77 -15.68
N PRO A 114 8.02 -1.48 -15.93
CA PRO A 114 6.66 -1.04 -16.19
C PRO A 114 6.28 -1.36 -17.65
N SER A 115 4.99 -1.63 -17.90
CA SER A 115 4.45 -1.78 -19.26
C SER A 115 4.48 -0.46 -20.03
N THR A 116 4.40 0.66 -19.32
CA THR A 116 4.60 2.02 -19.85
C THR A 116 5.17 2.96 -18.79
N GLU A 117 5.98 3.93 -19.23
CA GLU A 117 6.58 4.96 -18.38
C GLU A 117 5.81 6.30 -18.45
N GLN A 118 4.71 6.34 -19.20
CA GLN A 118 3.80 7.49 -19.27
C GLN A 118 2.35 7.07 -19.45
N VAL A 119 1.45 7.71 -18.71
CA VAL A 119 -0.01 7.52 -18.83
C VAL A 119 -0.76 8.83 -18.65
N GLY A 120 -1.97 8.93 -19.23
CA GLY A 120 -3.01 9.86 -18.77
C GLY A 120 -3.96 9.14 -17.81
N LEU A 121 -4.80 9.87 -17.07
CA LEU A 121 -5.77 9.26 -16.13
C LEU A 121 -7.19 9.23 -16.72
N PRO A 122 -7.99 8.17 -16.46
CA PRO A 122 -7.63 6.93 -15.77
C PRO A 122 -6.73 6.01 -16.63
N ALA A 123 -5.94 5.14 -15.99
CA ALA A 123 -5.08 4.17 -16.68
C ALA A 123 -4.71 2.99 -15.79
N THR A 124 -4.25 1.92 -16.42
CA THR A 124 -3.63 0.76 -15.75
C THR A 124 -2.17 0.67 -16.18
N ILE A 125 -1.27 0.37 -15.25
CA ILE A 125 0.14 0.06 -15.54
C ILE A 125 0.45 -1.30 -14.93
N ASP A 126 1.03 -2.18 -15.75
CA ASP A 126 1.56 -3.45 -15.26
C ASP A 126 3.02 -3.26 -14.89
N PHE A 127 3.39 -3.72 -13.70
CA PHE A 127 4.76 -3.76 -13.24
C PHE A 127 5.18 -5.21 -13.13
N THR A 128 6.15 -5.64 -13.95
CA THR A 128 6.62 -7.03 -13.96
C THR A 128 8.00 -7.11 -13.33
N PHE A 129 8.14 -7.92 -12.28
CA PHE A 129 9.43 -8.28 -11.72
C PHE A 129 10.09 -9.39 -12.54
N TYR A 130 11.32 -9.16 -12.96
CA TYR A 130 12.16 -10.13 -13.67
C TYR A 130 13.28 -10.62 -12.77
N ASN A 131 13.45 -11.95 -12.69
CA ASN A 131 14.61 -12.59 -12.08
C ASN A 131 15.49 -13.21 -13.17
N LEU A 132 16.44 -12.43 -13.70
CA LEU A 132 17.41 -12.91 -14.68
C LEU A 132 18.65 -13.56 -14.04
N SER A 133 18.69 -13.68 -12.71
CA SER A 133 19.78 -14.35 -11.99
C SER A 133 19.70 -15.88 -12.15
N GLU A 134 20.77 -16.59 -11.76
CA GLU A 134 20.78 -18.07 -11.76
C GLU A 134 20.11 -18.69 -10.52
N THR A 135 19.67 -17.85 -9.58
CA THR A 135 19.16 -18.26 -8.27
C THR A 135 17.71 -17.83 -8.04
N THR A 136 16.96 -18.61 -7.27
CA THR A 136 15.65 -18.17 -6.77
C THR A 136 15.82 -16.97 -5.85
N VAL A 137 14.99 -15.95 -6.03
CA VAL A 137 14.91 -14.81 -5.12
C VAL A 137 13.71 -14.96 -4.19
N SER A 138 13.82 -14.41 -2.99
CA SER A 138 12.74 -14.40 -2.01
C SER A 138 12.65 -13.05 -1.32
N GLY A 139 11.41 -12.59 -1.13
CA GLY A 139 11.09 -11.32 -0.49
C GLY A 139 9.59 -11.21 -0.25
N ALA A 140 9.15 -10.04 0.21
CA ALA A 140 7.75 -9.75 0.46
C ALA A 140 7.01 -9.45 -0.86
N GLY A 141 6.95 -10.41 -1.78
CA GLY A 141 6.53 -10.21 -3.18
C GLY A 141 5.12 -9.68 -3.42
N GLY A 142 4.27 -9.65 -2.38
CA GLY A 142 2.96 -8.97 -2.41
C GLY A 142 3.03 -7.49 -2.00
N SER A 143 4.14 -7.02 -1.44
CA SER A 143 4.34 -5.65 -0.99
C SER A 143 4.69 -4.74 -2.15
N TRP A 144 4.06 -3.58 -2.18
CA TRP A 144 4.32 -2.56 -3.17
C TRP A 144 4.07 -1.17 -2.59
N SER A 145 4.67 -0.15 -3.21
CA SER A 145 4.43 1.24 -2.84
C SER A 145 4.48 2.14 -4.06
N VAL A 146 3.68 3.20 -4.02
CA VAL A 146 3.64 4.27 -5.01
C VAL A 146 4.05 5.55 -4.33
N TYR A 147 5.07 6.18 -4.88
CA TYR A 147 5.62 7.45 -4.42
C TYR A 147 5.39 8.54 -5.45
N LYS A 148 5.18 9.77 -5.00
CA LYS A 148 5.19 10.98 -5.84
C LYS A 148 6.41 11.83 -5.53
N LEU A 149 7.09 12.30 -6.57
CA LEU A 149 8.20 13.25 -6.44
C LEU A 149 7.64 14.68 -6.41
N VAL A 150 7.88 15.40 -5.31
CA VAL A 150 7.49 16.80 -5.14
C VAL A 150 8.69 17.58 -4.60
N ASP A 151 9.14 18.59 -5.34
CA ASP A 151 10.30 19.44 -5.02
C ASP A 151 11.55 18.64 -4.61
N GLY A 152 11.85 17.57 -5.36
CA GLY A 152 13.03 16.74 -5.12
C GLY A 152 12.93 15.82 -3.90
N THR A 153 11.74 15.59 -3.35
CA THR A 153 11.50 14.65 -2.24
C THR A 153 10.39 13.67 -2.61
N TRP A 154 10.56 12.40 -2.27
CA TRP A 154 9.54 11.37 -2.45
C TRP A 154 8.54 11.34 -1.30
N TYR A 155 7.26 11.20 -1.64
CA TYR A 155 6.17 11.05 -0.68
C TYR A 155 5.37 9.81 -1.02
N ILE A 156 5.16 8.92 -0.06
CA ILE A 156 4.29 7.76 -0.24
C ILE A 156 2.84 8.22 -0.45
N VAL A 157 2.21 7.71 -1.50
CA VAL A 157 0.82 8.02 -1.87
C VAL A 157 -0.09 6.83 -1.59
N SER A 158 0.38 5.63 -1.89
CA SER A 158 -0.33 4.38 -1.64
C SER A 158 0.68 3.24 -1.52
N GLY A 159 0.27 2.13 -0.95
CA GLY A 159 1.10 0.95 -0.80
C GLY A 159 0.41 -0.08 0.06
N ILE A 160 0.82 -1.33 -0.11
CA ILE A 160 0.45 -2.43 0.76
C ILE A 160 1.73 -3.05 1.27
N TRP A 161 1.77 -3.31 2.57
CA TRP A 161 2.78 -4.16 3.18
C TRP A 161 2.19 -5.54 3.39
N TYR A 162 2.77 -6.55 2.74
CA TYR A 162 2.34 -7.93 2.81
C TYR A 162 3.50 -8.81 3.32
N PRO A 163 3.50 -9.21 4.60
CA PRO A 163 4.66 -9.80 5.27
C PRO A 163 4.99 -11.26 4.89
N PHE A 164 4.40 -11.79 3.83
CA PHE A 164 4.59 -13.19 3.45
C PHE A 164 5.71 -13.32 2.41
N ALA A 165 6.71 -14.14 2.75
CA ALA A 165 7.80 -14.44 1.85
C ALA A 165 7.30 -15.25 0.65
N MET A 166 7.56 -14.74 -0.55
CA MET A 166 7.30 -15.39 -1.82
C MET A 166 8.62 -15.82 -2.44
N ASN A 167 8.61 -16.84 -3.30
CA ASN A 167 9.78 -17.32 -4.01
C ASN A 167 9.58 -17.15 -5.51
N LEU A 168 10.55 -16.56 -6.20
CA LEU A 168 10.53 -16.43 -7.65
C LEU A 168 11.77 -17.08 -8.27
N PRO A 169 11.61 -18.18 -9.04
CA PRO A 169 12.72 -18.84 -9.70
C PRO A 169 13.32 -17.97 -10.82
N PRO A 170 14.51 -18.32 -11.34
CA PRO A 170 15.07 -17.70 -12.54
C PRO A 170 14.13 -17.70 -13.75
N SER A 171 13.80 -16.52 -14.27
CA SER A 171 12.96 -16.30 -15.46
C SER A 171 13.60 -16.82 -16.76
N GLN A 172 14.91 -17.10 -16.77
CA GLN A 172 15.55 -17.74 -17.93
C GLN A 172 15.30 -19.26 -17.98
N ARG A 173 14.81 -19.86 -16.90
CA ARG A 173 14.58 -21.32 -16.78
C ARG A 173 13.10 -21.69 -16.73
N THR A 174 12.23 -20.69 -16.62
CA THR A 174 10.78 -20.85 -16.45
C THR A 174 10.08 -19.64 -17.06
N ASP A 175 8.85 -19.79 -17.55
CA ASP A 175 7.96 -18.69 -17.95
C ASP A 175 7.42 -17.86 -16.77
N TRP A 176 8.00 -18.05 -15.58
CA TRP A 176 7.52 -17.42 -14.35
C TRP A 176 8.07 -15.99 -14.23
N SER A 177 7.13 -15.06 -14.16
CA SER A 177 7.34 -13.68 -13.73
C SER A 177 6.24 -13.31 -12.74
N TRP A 178 6.47 -12.27 -11.94
CA TRP A 178 5.44 -11.72 -11.08
C TRP A 178 5.04 -10.35 -11.58
N SER A 179 3.74 -10.08 -11.67
CA SER A 179 3.25 -8.77 -12.09
C SER A 179 2.21 -8.21 -11.13
N TRP A 180 2.23 -6.89 -10.98
CA TRP A 180 1.14 -6.12 -10.37
C TRP A 180 0.47 -5.29 -11.45
N SER A 181 -0.85 -5.37 -11.56
CA SER A 181 -1.65 -4.50 -12.42
C SER A 181 -2.25 -3.40 -11.57
N LEU A 182 -1.74 -2.18 -11.72
CA LEU A 182 -2.09 -1.05 -10.87
C LEU A 182 -3.05 -0.10 -11.59
N ASP A 183 -4.26 0.03 -11.05
CA ASP A 183 -5.27 0.93 -11.58
C ASP A 183 -5.14 2.33 -10.97
N LEU A 184 -5.07 3.34 -11.83
CA LEU A 184 -4.77 4.73 -11.49
C LEU A 184 -5.96 5.63 -11.86
N SER A 185 -6.46 6.43 -10.91
CA SER A 185 -7.59 7.32 -11.15
C SER A 185 -7.48 8.69 -10.48
N ARG A 186 -8.20 9.67 -11.02
CA ARG A 186 -8.43 10.98 -10.36
C ARG A 186 -9.55 10.91 -9.32
N GLY A 187 -10.50 9.99 -9.49
CA GLY A 187 -11.64 9.79 -8.61
C GLY A 187 -11.42 8.62 -7.66
N TRP A 188 -12.47 8.27 -6.93
CA TRP A 188 -12.60 6.94 -6.36
C TRP A 188 -12.96 5.96 -7.48
N ALA A 189 -12.73 4.66 -7.25
CA ALA A 189 -13.36 3.65 -8.08
C ALA A 189 -14.88 3.83 -7.91
N ASP A 190 -15.63 3.73 -9.01
CA ASP A 190 -17.05 3.46 -8.86
C ASP A 190 -17.14 2.09 -8.20
N ASP A 191 -17.97 1.92 -7.17
CA ASP A 191 -18.11 0.69 -6.36
C ASP A 191 -18.63 -0.52 -7.20
N SER A 192 -18.55 -0.45 -8.53
CA SER A 192 -19.23 -1.34 -9.46
C SER A 192 -18.39 -2.49 -10.00
N GLU A 193 -17.06 -2.51 -9.83
CA GLU A 193 -16.24 -3.71 -10.12
C GLU A 193 -15.10 -3.81 -9.10
N ASP A 194 -15.42 -4.29 -7.89
CA ASP A 194 -14.44 -4.93 -7.00
C ASP A 194 -13.88 -6.16 -7.76
N ASP A 195 -12.89 -5.93 -8.63
CA ASP A 195 -11.90 -6.95 -8.89
C ASP A 195 -10.89 -6.87 -7.73
N PRO A 196 -11.00 -7.73 -6.71
CA PRO A 196 -10.09 -7.71 -5.57
C PRO A 196 -8.64 -8.04 -5.97
N GLU A 197 -8.39 -8.42 -7.22
CA GLU A 197 -7.08 -8.87 -7.69
C GLU A 197 -6.16 -7.71 -8.12
N SER A 198 -6.69 -6.55 -8.52
CA SER A 198 -5.88 -5.42 -9.00
C SER A 198 -5.82 -4.27 -7.99
N PRO A 199 -4.63 -3.90 -7.49
CA PRO A 199 -4.50 -2.75 -6.60
C PRO A 199 -4.96 -1.44 -7.27
N PHE A 200 -5.76 -0.66 -6.55
CA PHE A 200 -6.29 0.61 -7.03
C PHE A 200 -5.69 1.80 -6.27
N VAL A 201 -5.26 2.83 -7.00
CA VAL A 201 -4.71 4.08 -6.47
C VAL A 201 -5.57 5.27 -6.90
N PRO A 202 -6.47 5.75 -6.02
CA PRO A 202 -7.33 6.88 -6.31
C PRO A 202 -6.62 8.21 -6.15
N ARG A 203 -7.33 9.28 -6.54
CA ARG A 203 -6.98 10.68 -6.22
C ARG A 203 -5.56 11.08 -6.63
N LEU A 204 -5.16 10.70 -7.85
CA LEU A 204 -3.88 11.08 -8.43
C LEU A 204 -3.95 12.38 -9.25
N GLY A 205 -2.91 13.19 -9.13
CA GLY A 205 -2.61 14.30 -10.05
C GLY A 205 -1.49 13.94 -11.02
N GLY A 206 -1.19 14.83 -11.98
CA GLY A 206 -0.01 14.64 -12.83
C GLY A 206 1.32 14.86 -12.11
N GLY A 207 2.40 14.46 -12.76
CA GLY A 207 3.77 14.59 -12.27
C GLY A 207 4.54 13.27 -12.32
N ARG A 208 5.70 13.25 -11.64
CA ARG A 208 6.59 12.09 -11.58
C ARG A 208 6.29 11.20 -10.38
N TYR A 209 6.22 9.90 -10.65
CA TYR A 209 5.96 8.86 -9.68
C TYR A 209 7.03 7.77 -9.74
N ALA A 210 7.08 6.97 -8.67
CA ALA A 210 7.83 5.74 -8.61
C ALA A 210 6.92 4.63 -8.08
N PHE A 211 6.99 3.46 -8.70
CA PHE A 211 6.47 2.22 -8.14
C PHE A 211 7.64 1.43 -7.58
N THR A 212 7.46 0.79 -6.42
CA THR A 212 8.40 -0.17 -5.86
C THR A 212 7.74 -1.48 -5.49
N GLY A 213 8.53 -2.55 -5.52
CA GLY A 213 8.16 -3.86 -4.99
C GLY A 213 9.36 -4.52 -4.30
N ASP A 214 9.07 -5.36 -3.32
CA ASP A 214 10.06 -5.98 -2.42
C ASP A 214 10.19 -7.49 -2.70
N TRP A 215 11.21 -7.88 -3.47
CA TRP A 215 11.47 -9.28 -3.85
C TRP A 215 12.82 -9.81 -3.38
N VAL A 216 13.70 -8.95 -2.90
CA VAL A 216 15.02 -9.33 -2.43
C VAL A 216 15.29 -8.59 -1.14
N ASP A 217 15.50 -9.35 -0.07
CA ASP A 217 15.77 -8.80 1.26
C ASP A 217 16.85 -7.71 1.24
N GLY A 218 16.53 -6.55 1.80
CA GLY A 218 17.40 -5.36 1.83
C GLY A 218 17.63 -4.66 0.50
N ILE A 219 16.92 -5.01 -0.58
CA ILE A 219 17.01 -4.36 -1.89
C ILE A 219 15.61 -4.10 -2.43
N ASN A 220 15.26 -2.82 -2.55
CA ASN A 220 14.06 -2.43 -3.27
C ASN A 220 14.28 -2.43 -4.78
N HIS A 221 13.24 -2.75 -5.54
CA HIS A 221 13.23 -2.62 -6.99
C HIS A 221 12.20 -1.58 -7.37
N GLY A 222 12.57 -0.67 -8.26
CA GLY A 222 11.72 0.48 -8.57
C GLY A 222 11.67 0.81 -10.05
N ALA A 223 10.53 1.35 -10.47
CA ALA A 223 10.33 1.90 -11.79
C ALA A 223 9.76 3.32 -11.69
N LEU A 224 10.29 4.23 -12.50
CA LEU A 224 9.73 5.57 -12.63
C LEU A 224 8.61 5.55 -13.67
N PHE A 225 7.61 6.41 -13.49
CA PHE A 225 6.60 6.70 -14.49
C PHE A 225 6.07 8.13 -14.31
N ASP A 226 5.63 8.75 -15.40
CA ASP A 226 5.04 10.08 -15.37
C ASP A 226 3.53 9.99 -15.65
N ILE A 227 2.72 10.70 -14.87
CA ILE A 227 1.29 10.87 -15.14
C ILE A 227 1.09 12.23 -15.82
N ASP A 228 0.58 12.21 -17.05
CA ASP A 228 0.19 13.39 -17.81
C ASP A 228 -1.26 13.78 -17.46
N ALA A 229 -1.38 14.61 -16.43
CA ALA A 229 -2.65 15.15 -15.97
C ALA A 229 -2.40 16.49 -15.26
N PRO A 230 -3.43 17.33 -15.06
CA PRO A 230 -3.33 18.44 -14.13
C PRO A 230 -3.03 17.94 -12.70
N PRO A 231 -2.47 18.79 -11.82
CA PRO A 231 -2.47 18.53 -10.39
C PRO A 231 -3.88 18.15 -9.89
N ILE A 232 -3.97 17.35 -8.84
CA ILE A 232 -5.26 17.07 -8.22
C ILE A 232 -5.72 18.29 -7.41
N GLU A 233 -6.99 18.66 -7.59
CA GLU A 233 -7.65 19.66 -6.77
C GLU A 233 -8.27 18.99 -5.54
N LEU A 234 -8.31 19.73 -4.44
CA LEU A 234 -8.89 19.25 -3.20
C LEU A 234 -10.33 19.72 -3.11
N THR A 235 -11.27 18.80 -3.36
CA THR A 235 -12.71 19.05 -3.28
C THR A 235 -13.27 18.34 -2.05
N PRO A 236 -14.00 19.03 -1.14
CA PRO A 236 -14.73 18.38 -0.06
C PRO A 236 -15.71 17.32 -0.59
N ASP A 237 -16.10 16.38 0.28
CA ASP A 237 -17.14 15.40 -0.07
C ASP A 237 -18.50 16.07 -0.25
N ASP A 238 -19.33 15.57 -1.17
CA ASP A 238 -20.62 16.20 -1.53
C ASP A 238 -21.68 16.10 -0.41
N ASP A 239 -21.50 15.19 0.54
CA ASP A 239 -22.46 14.85 1.59
C ASP A 239 -22.20 15.56 2.93
N VAL A 240 -21.16 16.40 3.02
CA VAL A 240 -20.84 17.13 4.24
C VAL A 240 -21.72 18.37 4.42
N GLN A 241 -22.10 18.64 5.67
CA GLN A 241 -22.80 19.87 6.04
C GLN A 241 -21.80 20.93 6.49
N VAL A 242 -21.87 22.12 5.90
CA VAL A 242 -20.95 23.23 6.19
C VAL A 242 -21.70 24.38 6.84
N SER A 243 -21.14 24.93 7.92
CA SER A 243 -21.65 26.12 8.62
C SER A 243 -20.52 27.12 8.88
N HIS A 244 -20.83 28.41 8.72
CA HIS A 244 -19.88 29.51 8.87
C HIS A 244 -20.28 30.39 10.05
N GLU A 245 -19.36 30.58 10.99
CA GLU A 245 -19.52 31.43 12.17
C GLU A 245 -18.30 32.34 12.35
N GLY A 246 -18.36 33.53 11.76
CA GLY A 246 -17.26 34.49 11.79
C GLY A 246 -16.00 33.94 11.13
N GLU A 247 -14.91 33.80 11.89
CA GLU A 247 -13.61 33.28 11.42
C GLU A 247 -13.51 31.74 11.52
N THR A 248 -14.60 31.05 11.87
CA THR A 248 -14.65 29.60 12.05
C THR A 248 -15.60 28.95 11.04
N VAL A 249 -15.14 27.87 10.40
CA VAL A 249 -15.98 26.97 9.60
C VAL A 249 -16.16 25.67 10.37
N THR A 250 -17.39 25.18 10.49
CA THR A 250 -17.66 23.83 11.00
C THR A 250 -18.19 22.96 9.87
N VAL A 251 -17.50 21.85 9.63
CA VAL A 251 -17.83 20.82 8.64
C VAL A 251 -18.31 19.58 9.40
N THR A 252 -19.49 19.08 9.08
CA THR A 252 -20.09 17.92 9.75
C THR A 252 -20.31 16.82 8.73
N MET A 253 -19.64 15.69 8.95
CA MET A 253 -19.76 14.52 8.08
C MET A 253 -20.97 13.66 8.53
N PRO A 254 -21.61 12.90 7.63
CA PRO A 254 -22.83 12.16 7.95
C PRO A 254 -22.67 11.21 9.14
N GLU A 255 -21.53 10.55 9.26
CA GLU A 255 -21.26 9.59 10.34
C GLU A 255 -21.14 10.23 11.73
N TRP A 256 -20.95 11.55 11.83
CA TRP A 256 -21.01 12.23 13.13
C TRP A 256 -22.40 12.13 13.79
N THR A 257 -23.45 11.98 12.98
CA THR A 257 -24.86 12.08 13.42
C THR A 257 -25.59 10.75 13.49
N ASP A 258 -24.96 9.66 13.04
CA ASP A 258 -25.68 8.40 12.82
C ASP A 258 -25.70 7.46 14.05
N ASP A 259 -25.14 7.90 15.19
CA ASP A 259 -24.98 7.15 16.46
C ASP A 259 -24.32 5.76 16.27
N LYS A 260 -23.66 5.51 15.13
CA LYS A 260 -22.96 4.23 14.87
C LYS A 260 -21.52 4.30 15.37
N HIS A 261 -20.92 3.12 15.51
CA HIS A 261 -19.48 3.02 15.72
C HIS A 261 -18.74 3.23 14.39
N PRO A 262 -17.60 3.94 14.39
CA PRO A 262 -16.86 4.44 15.56
C PRO A 262 -17.46 5.69 16.20
N GLU A 263 -17.07 5.96 17.45
CA GLU A 263 -17.60 7.10 18.21
C GLU A 263 -17.35 8.44 17.50
N PRO A 264 -18.30 9.39 17.59
CA PRO A 264 -18.11 10.75 17.08
C PRO A 264 -16.88 11.43 17.75
N GLU A 265 -15.91 11.87 16.94
CA GLU A 265 -14.75 12.66 17.38
C GLU A 265 -14.51 13.96 16.55
N THR A 266 -14.04 15.02 17.21
CA THR A 266 -13.88 16.35 16.59
C THR A 266 -12.42 16.65 16.33
N LEU A 267 -12.10 17.14 15.13
CA LEU A 267 -10.78 17.59 14.73
C LEU A 267 -10.81 19.11 14.47
N THR A 268 -9.96 19.85 15.16
CA THR A 268 -9.77 21.28 14.91
C THR A 268 -8.48 21.50 14.14
N VAL A 269 -8.57 22.17 12.98
CA VAL A 269 -7.43 22.60 12.16
C VAL A 269 -7.28 24.11 12.23
N GLU A 270 -6.06 24.59 12.43
CA GLU A 270 -5.73 26.02 12.53
C GLU A 270 -4.43 26.34 11.77
N PRO A 271 -4.31 27.50 11.10
CA PRO A 271 -3.05 27.97 10.55
C PRO A 271 -2.05 28.24 11.68
N ILE A 272 -0.78 27.97 11.41
CA ILE A 272 0.35 28.27 12.30
C ILE A 272 1.52 28.84 11.49
N ASP A 273 2.52 29.41 12.17
CA ASP A 273 3.64 30.07 11.49
C ASP A 273 4.54 29.10 10.71
N ARG A 274 4.72 27.88 11.23
CA ARG A 274 5.64 26.89 10.66
C ARG A 274 5.28 25.46 11.04
N ALA A 275 5.58 24.54 10.14
CA ALA A 275 5.63 23.10 10.36
C ALA A 275 6.74 22.52 9.47
N ASP A 276 7.33 21.40 9.86
CA ASP A 276 8.43 20.77 9.12
C ASP A 276 7.92 19.64 8.22
N GLU A 277 6.96 18.87 8.73
CA GLU A 277 6.26 17.84 7.97
C GLU A 277 5.51 18.45 6.78
N ARG A 278 5.53 17.78 5.63
CA ARG A 278 4.80 18.21 4.43
C ARG A 278 3.77 17.15 4.06
N VAL A 279 2.55 17.59 3.81
CA VAL A 279 1.47 16.81 3.20
C VAL A 279 1.32 17.27 1.75
N ILE A 280 1.34 16.31 0.82
CA ILE A 280 1.15 16.59 -0.62
C ILE A 280 -0.34 16.50 -1.03
N ARG A 281 -0.67 16.96 -2.24
CA ARG A 281 -2.05 17.03 -2.75
C ARG A 281 -2.73 15.67 -2.77
N GLU A 282 -2.02 14.63 -3.18
CA GLU A 282 -2.52 13.26 -3.27
C GLU A 282 -2.86 12.71 -1.88
N GLN A 283 -1.96 12.89 -0.90
CA GLN A 283 -2.21 12.51 0.49
C GLN A 283 -3.40 13.29 1.09
N ALA A 284 -3.49 14.60 0.82
CA ALA A 284 -4.61 15.42 1.27
C ALA A 284 -5.93 15.00 0.62
N ALA A 285 -5.91 14.63 -0.67
CA ALA A 285 -7.08 14.21 -1.42
C ALA A 285 -7.57 12.82 -1.01
N THR A 286 -6.68 11.89 -0.66
CA THR A 286 -7.06 10.56 -0.16
C THR A 286 -7.52 10.60 1.29
N THR A 287 -6.88 11.42 2.13
CA THR A 287 -7.22 11.54 3.56
C THR A 287 -8.48 12.37 3.76
N ARG A 288 -9.59 11.71 4.12
CA ARG A 288 -10.90 12.36 4.26
C ARG A 288 -10.88 13.57 5.23
N GLY A 289 -10.14 13.47 6.33
CA GLY A 289 -9.99 14.58 7.27
C GLY A 289 -9.29 15.82 6.68
N PHE A 290 -8.28 15.66 5.83
CA PHE A 290 -7.66 16.78 5.11
C PHE A 290 -8.56 17.33 4.02
N ARG A 291 -9.20 16.44 3.25
CA ARG A 291 -10.13 16.79 2.18
C ARG A 291 -11.31 17.63 2.67
N ASN A 292 -11.83 17.34 3.85
CA ASN A 292 -12.95 18.05 4.45
C ASN A 292 -12.54 19.16 5.44
N THR A 293 -11.28 19.61 5.41
CA THR A 293 -10.82 20.75 6.22
C THR A 293 -10.03 21.78 5.42
N LEU A 294 -9.00 21.36 4.69
CA LEU A 294 -8.05 22.27 4.03
C LEU A 294 -8.68 23.20 2.97
N PRO A 295 -9.68 22.79 2.18
CA PRO A 295 -10.30 23.67 1.19
C PRO A 295 -10.99 24.90 1.79
N PHE A 296 -11.37 24.86 3.07
CA PHE A 296 -12.13 25.93 3.73
C PHE A 296 -11.26 27.07 4.27
N PHE A 297 -9.94 27.02 4.13
CA PHE A 297 -9.04 28.10 4.52
C PHE A 297 -8.95 29.22 3.46
N GLU A 298 -10.07 29.91 3.29
CA GLU A 298 -10.19 31.15 2.53
C GLU A 298 -9.80 32.38 3.38
N ASP A 299 -9.76 33.56 2.76
CA ASP A 299 -9.39 34.79 3.42
C ASP A 299 -10.31 35.08 4.62
N GLY A 300 -9.72 35.23 5.81
CA GLY A 300 -10.42 35.51 7.06
C GLY A 300 -10.78 34.29 7.90
N ILE A 301 -10.68 33.07 7.37
CA ILE A 301 -10.90 31.85 8.16
C ILE A 301 -9.63 31.51 8.94
N LYS A 302 -9.77 31.42 10.27
CA LYS A 302 -8.68 31.09 11.20
C LYS A 302 -8.80 29.69 11.81
N ARG A 303 -9.97 29.07 11.68
CA ARG A 303 -10.23 27.76 12.26
C ARG A 303 -11.22 26.97 11.43
N VAL A 304 -10.94 25.70 11.21
CA VAL A 304 -11.88 24.74 10.63
C VAL A 304 -12.08 23.60 11.62
N ILE A 305 -13.33 23.36 12.01
CA ILE A 305 -13.74 22.29 12.91
C ILE A 305 -14.39 21.20 12.08
N LEU A 306 -13.81 20.01 12.06
CA LEU A 306 -14.39 18.82 11.45
C LEU A 306 -15.05 17.95 12.52
N ARG A 307 -16.33 17.68 12.35
CA ARG A 307 -17.11 16.72 13.13
C ARG A 307 -17.24 15.43 12.31
N THR A 308 -16.59 14.35 12.76
CA THR A 308 -16.47 13.05 12.08
C THR A 308 -16.36 11.90 13.09
N ASP A 309 -16.10 10.67 12.69
CA ASP A 309 -15.80 9.60 13.63
C ASP A 309 -14.32 9.56 14.03
N LYS A 310 -14.00 8.64 14.93
CA LYS A 310 -12.61 8.35 15.34
C LYS A 310 -11.66 8.10 14.16
N HIS A 311 -12.11 7.41 13.10
CA HIS A 311 -11.25 7.12 11.95
C HIS A 311 -10.93 8.37 11.14
N GLY A 312 -11.91 9.26 10.97
CA GLY A 312 -11.73 10.55 10.32
C GLY A 312 -10.65 11.39 11.00
N VAL A 313 -10.65 11.45 12.33
CA VAL A 313 -9.63 12.21 13.07
C VAL A 313 -8.27 11.50 13.09
N GLU A 314 -8.23 10.18 13.29
CA GLU A 314 -6.99 9.38 13.33
C GLU A 314 -6.27 9.36 11.98
N SER A 315 -7.02 9.42 10.87
CA SER A 315 -6.43 9.56 9.52
C SER A 315 -5.60 10.83 9.37
N VAL A 316 -5.88 11.87 10.15
CA VAL A 316 -5.13 13.13 10.16
C VAL A 316 -4.04 13.11 11.23
N VAL A 317 -4.32 12.81 12.49
CA VAL A 317 -3.31 12.96 13.54
C VAL A 317 -2.39 11.75 13.72
N GLY A 318 -2.75 10.60 13.15
CA GLY A 318 -2.08 9.31 13.33
C GLY A 318 -2.68 8.50 14.48
N TYR A 319 -2.78 7.18 14.29
CA TYR A 319 -3.39 6.23 15.24
C TYR A 319 -2.70 6.16 16.60
N GLU A 320 -1.37 6.28 16.62
CA GLU A 320 -0.54 6.12 17.84
C GLU A 320 -0.10 7.47 18.44
N ASN A 321 -0.72 8.57 18.02
CA ASN A 321 -0.29 9.90 18.45
C ASN A 321 -0.89 10.27 19.82
N ASP A 322 -0.16 9.91 20.89
CA ASP A 322 -0.50 10.24 22.28
C ASP A 322 -0.67 11.75 22.52
N ASP A 323 0.06 12.55 21.74
CA ASP A 323 0.08 14.00 21.78
C ASP A 323 -1.19 14.63 21.14
N LYS A 324 -2.01 13.80 20.47
CA LYS A 324 -3.31 14.14 19.85
C LYS A 324 -3.27 15.36 18.93
N ARG A 325 -2.10 15.64 18.36
CA ARG A 325 -1.83 16.83 17.54
C ARG A 325 -0.84 16.51 16.44
N ARG A 326 -1.06 17.07 15.25
CA ARG A 326 -0.12 16.99 14.11
C ARG A 326 0.12 18.38 13.55
N ARG A 327 1.37 18.69 13.21
CA ARG A 327 1.77 19.95 12.59
C ARG A 327 2.34 19.67 11.22
N PHE A 328 1.71 20.21 10.18
CA PHE A 328 2.07 19.91 8.81
C PHE A 328 1.98 21.15 7.93
N ARG A 329 2.71 21.13 6.81
CA ARG A 329 2.60 22.09 5.72
C ARG A 329 1.77 21.48 4.61
N TYR A 330 0.83 22.25 4.09
CA TYR A 330 0.11 21.94 2.87
C TYR A 330 0.21 23.14 1.93
N LEU A 331 0.70 22.89 0.72
CA LEU A 331 1.15 23.97 -0.19
C LEU A 331 2.14 24.89 0.54
N GLU A 332 1.89 26.20 0.54
CA GLU A 332 2.77 27.21 1.15
C GLU A 332 2.37 27.59 2.59
N ARG A 333 1.36 26.94 3.16
CA ARG A 333 0.82 27.26 4.49
C ARG A 333 1.08 26.15 5.48
N ALA A 334 1.31 26.51 6.75
CA ALA A 334 1.48 25.57 7.84
C ALA A 334 0.22 25.52 8.72
N TYR A 335 -0.09 24.33 9.22
CA TYR A 335 -1.29 24.03 9.98
C TYR A 335 -0.97 23.19 11.21
N ARG A 336 -1.86 23.28 12.21
CA ARG A 336 -1.94 22.35 13.33
C ARG A 336 -3.33 21.73 13.33
N ALA A 337 -3.38 20.40 13.35
CA ALA A 337 -4.58 19.62 13.61
C ALA A 337 -4.55 19.10 15.05
N THR A 338 -5.67 19.16 15.77
CA THR A 338 -5.80 18.71 17.17
C THR A 338 -7.12 17.98 17.35
N ILE A 339 -7.11 16.85 18.07
CA ILE A 339 -8.34 16.16 18.47
C ILE A 339 -8.92 16.84 19.72
N ASP A 340 -10.19 17.26 19.65
CA ASP A 340 -10.96 17.76 20.78
C ASP A 340 -11.77 16.60 21.38
N ARG A 341 -11.28 15.97 22.45
CA ARG A 341 -12.11 15.00 23.19
C ARG A 341 -13.09 15.73 24.10
N ARG A 342 -14.35 15.29 24.06
CA ARG A 342 -15.31 15.59 25.11
C ARG A 342 -14.90 14.77 26.34
N ASP A 343 -14.54 15.45 27.42
CA ASP A 343 -14.37 14.84 28.76
C ASP A 343 -15.70 14.32 29.32
#